data_AF-A0A960NL92-F1
#
_entry.id   AF-A0A960NL92-F1
#
_cell.length_a   1.000
_cell.length_b   1.000
_cell.length_c   1.000
_cell.angle_alpha   90.00
_cell.angle_beta   90.00
_cell.angle_gamma   90.00
#
_symmetry.space_group_name_H-M   'P 1'
#
loop_
_entity.id
_entity.type
_entity.pdbx_description
1 polymer ?
#
loop_
_entity_poly.entity_id
_entity_poly.type
_entity_poly.pdbx_seq_one_letter_code
_entity_poly.pdbx_strand_id
1 'polypeptide(L)'
;MRWMTILLSALMTSATWGADLELQAQAASMTLGKALKTRLLKALEAGDVAGAVAVCREEAPALADAISRDLGLSVGRTSLRVRNPYNQPDAWEKAGLLSLQQRLTEGEDAAAI
;
A
#
# COMPACT_ATOMS: atom_id res chain seq x y z
N MET A 1 -51.50 29.63 20.89
CA MET A 1 -51.00 29.53 19.50
C MET A 1 -49.73 28.71 19.52
N ARG A 2 -49.81 27.50 18.94
CA ARG A 2 -48.69 26.58 18.75
C ARG A 2 -47.85 27.10 17.56
N TRP A 3 -46.64 26.55 17.43
CA TRP A 3 -45.66 26.66 16.32
C TRP A 3 -44.59 27.71 16.65
N MET A 4 -43.30 27.40 16.76
CA MET A 4 -42.51 26.49 15.94
C MET A 4 -41.26 26.07 16.73
N THR A 5 -41.14 24.79 17.06
CA THR A 5 -39.87 24.17 17.45
C THR A 5 -38.96 24.12 16.22
N ILE A 6 -37.96 25.00 16.14
CA ILE A 6 -36.86 24.87 15.18
C ILE A 6 -35.91 23.81 15.74
N LEU A 7 -36.11 22.57 15.30
CA LEU A 7 -35.11 21.50 15.39
C LEU A 7 -33.98 21.86 14.43
N LEU A 8 -32.90 22.43 14.96
CA LEU A 8 -31.66 22.62 14.23
C LEU A 8 -30.93 21.26 14.19
N SER A 9 -30.93 20.68 13.00
CA SER A 9 -30.26 19.46 12.59
C SER A 9 -28.74 19.53 12.77
N ALA A 10 -28.16 18.46 13.31
CA ALA A 10 -26.74 18.15 13.18
C ALA A 10 -26.58 16.64 12.96
N LEU A 11 -26.77 16.17 11.72
CA LEU A 11 -26.26 14.87 11.30
C LEU A 11 -24.76 15.04 11.02
N MET A 12 -23.93 14.55 11.94
CA MET A 12 -22.49 14.39 11.75
C MET A 12 -22.24 13.18 10.85
N THR A 13 -22.00 13.41 9.56
CA THR A 13 -21.66 12.37 8.57
C THR A 13 -20.15 12.33 8.36
N SER A 14 -19.38 11.86 9.34
CA SER A 14 -17.90 11.82 9.27
C SER A 14 -17.31 10.42 9.02
N ALA A 15 -18.13 9.36 8.95
CA ALA A 15 -17.64 7.98 8.88
C ALA A 15 -17.41 7.42 7.46
N THR A 16 -17.97 8.04 6.41
CA THR A 16 -17.91 7.48 5.06
C THR A 16 -16.57 7.73 4.36
N TRP A 17 -15.89 8.84 4.66
CA TRP A 17 -14.67 9.24 3.95
C TRP A 17 -13.45 8.38 4.32
N GLY A 18 -13.38 7.87 5.56
CA GLY A 18 -12.26 7.03 6.00
C GLY A 18 -12.26 5.64 5.34
N ALA A 19 -13.42 5.00 5.26
CA ALA A 19 -13.55 3.67 4.66
C ALA A 19 -13.26 3.69 3.15
N ASP A 20 -13.68 4.75 2.45
CA ASP A 20 -13.41 4.91 1.01
C ASP A 20 -11.92 5.08 0.71
N LEU A 21 -11.19 5.83 1.56
CA LEU A 21 -9.74 6.02 1.40
C LEU A 21 -8.96 4.73 1.67
N GLU A 22 -9.38 3.94 2.66
CA GLU A 22 -8.74 2.66 2.96
C GLU A 22 -8.90 1.66 1.80
N LEU A 23 -10.10 1.56 1.23
CA LEU A 23 -10.36 0.72 0.05
C LEU A 23 -9.52 1.16 -1.15
N GLN A 24 -9.39 2.47 -1.38
CA GLN A 24 -8.54 3.02 -2.45
C GLN A 24 -7.06 2.70 -2.22
N ALA A 25 -6.56 2.84 -0.99
CA ALA A 25 -5.17 2.52 -0.65
C ALA A 25 -4.86 1.03 -0.81
N GLN A 26 -5.79 0.14 -0.40
CA GLN A 26 -5.67 -1.30 -0.63
C GLN A 26 -5.66 -1.63 -2.13
N ALA A 27 -6.57 -1.02 -2.90
CA ALA A 27 -6.63 -1.22 -4.35
C ALA A 27 -5.34 -0.75 -5.07
N ALA A 28 -4.79 0.39 -4.67
CA ALA A 28 -3.51 0.89 -5.18
C ALA A 28 -2.36 -0.07 -4.87
N SER A 29 -2.28 -0.54 -3.61
CA SER A 29 -1.27 -1.51 -3.16
C SER A 29 -1.36 -2.82 -3.94
N MET A 30 -2.57 -3.35 -4.14
CA MET A 30 -2.80 -4.57 -4.92
C MET A 30 -2.46 -4.40 -6.39
N THR A 31 -2.74 -3.24 -6.97
CA THR A 31 -2.40 -2.92 -8.36
C THR A 31 -0.88 -2.93 -8.55
N LEU A 32 -0.14 -2.25 -7.68
CA LEU A 32 1.33 -2.26 -7.70
C LEU A 32 1.89 -3.67 -7.50
N GLY A 33 1.38 -4.41 -6.50
CA GLY A 33 1.82 -5.77 -6.20
C GLY A 33 1.64 -6.74 -7.38
N LYS A 34 0.49 -6.69 -8.05
CA LYS A 34 0.22 -7.51 -9.25
C LYS A 34 1.18 -7.14 -10.39
N ALA A 35 1.34 -5.86 -10.68
CA ALA A 35 2.20 -5.38 -11.77
C ALA A 35 3.68 -5.80 -11.58
N LEU A 36 4.17 -5.75 -10.33
CA LEU A 36 5.51 -6.20 -9.97
C LEU A 36 5.67 -7.71 -10.11
N LYS A 37 4.72 -8.48 -9.60
CA LYS A 37 4.74 -9.95 -9.69
C LYS A 37 4.78 -10.42 -11.14
N THR A 38 3.95 -9.83 -12.00
CA THR A 38 3.92 -10.17 -13.44
C THR A 38 5.27 -9.91 -14.11
N ARG A 39 5.91 -8.76 -13.86
CA ARG A 39 7.24 -8.45 -14.42
C ARG A 39 8.31 -9.40 -13.91
N LEU A 40 8.31 -9.67 -12.60
CA LEU A 40 9.28 -10.57 -11.99
C LEU A 40 9.17 -11.99 -12.57
N LEU A 41 7.95 -12.53 -12.68
CA LEU A 41 7.75 -13.87 -13.25
C LEU A 41 8.21 -13.92 -14.71
N LYS A 42 7.88 -12.91 -15.52
CA LYS A 42 8.34 -12.82 -16.91
C LYS A 42 9.87 -12.80 -17.02
N ALA A 43 10.56 -12.05 -16.16
CA ALA A 43 12.03 -12.01 -16.14
C ALA A 43 12.64 -13.35 -15.71
N LEU A 44 12.03 -14.03 -14.73
CA LEU A 44 12.47 -15.36 -14.29
C LEU A 44 12.25 -16.43 -15.36
N GLU A 45 11.12 -16.40 -16.06
CA GLU A 45 10.81 -17.32 -17.17
C GLU A 45 11.79 -17.18 -18.34
N ALA A 46 12.32 -15.98 -18.57
CA ALA A 46 13.36 -15.73 -19.56
C ALA A 46 14.75 -16.29 -19.16
N GLY A 47 14.87 -16.91 -17.97
CA GLY A 47 16.10 -17.52 -17.48
C GLY A 47 17.13 -16.53 -16.92
N ASP A 48 16.78 -15.25 -16.80
CA ASP A 48 17.71 -14.20 -16.42
C ASP A 48 17.53 -13.78 -14.96
N VAL A 49 18.24 -14.46 -14.05
CA VAL A 49 18.27 -14.11 -12.62
C VAL A 49 18.83 -12.70 -12.41
N ALA A 50 19.76 -12.25 -13.25
CA ALA A 50 20.29 -10.89 -13.17
C ALA A 50 19.23 -9.86 -13.61
N GLY A 51 18.49 -10.17 -14.68
CA GLY A 51 17.34 -9.40 -15.16
C GLY A 51 16.21 -9.31 -14.15
N ALA A 52 15.92 -10.39 -13.40
CA ALA A 52 14.95 -10.37 -12.32
C ALA A 52 15.32 -9.39 -11.18
N VAL A 53 16.63 -9.20 -10.92
CA VAL A 53 17.10 -8.16 -9.99
C VAL A 53 16.93 -6.76 -10.58
N ALA A 54 17.16 -6.58 -11.88
CA ALA A 54 16.94 -5.31 -12.56
C ALA A 54 15.47 -4.85 -12.48
N VAL A 55 14.50 -5.78 -12.61
CA VAL A 55 13.07 -5.48 -12.38
C VAL A 55 12.85 -4.83 -11.01
N CYS A 56 13.50 -5.36 -9.96
CA CYS A 56 13.34 -4.84 -8.61
C CYS A 56 14.01 -3.48 -8.39
N ARG A 57 15.07 -3.17 -9.14
CA ARG A 57 15.87 -1.95 -8.95
C ARG A 57 15.37 -0.79 -9.82
N GLU A 58 14.99 -1.07 -11.07
CA GLU A 58 14.73 -0.07 -12.10
C GLU A 58 13.24 0.01 -12.44
N GLU A 59 12.60 -1.12 -12.71
CA GLU A 59 11.18 -1.11 -13.10
C GLU A 59 10.24 -0.87 -11.93
N ALA A 60 10.57 -1.38 -10.74
CA ALA A 60 9.74 -1.23 -9.56
C ALA A 60 9.49 0.23 -9.12
N PRO A 61 10.49 1.13 -9.03
CA PRO A 61 10.23 2.54 -8.73
C PRO A 61 9.44 3.22 -9.85
N ALA A 62 9.77 2.96 -11.13
CA ALA A 62 9.04 3.55 -12.25
C ALA A 62 7.55 3.17 -12.27
N LEU A 63 7.24 1.92 -11.89
CA LEU A 63 5.88 1.44 -11.72
C LEU A 63 5.14 2.14 -10.57
N ALA A 64 5.79 2.25 -9.41
CA ALA A 64 5.24 2.92 -8.25
C ALA A 64 4.88 4.38 -8.59
N ASP A 65 5.77 5.08 -9.28
CA ASP A 65 5.55 6.46 -9.72
C ASP A 65 4.40 6.58 -10.73
N ALA A 66 4.33 5.67 -11.71
CA ALA A 66 3.26 5.68 -12.70
C ALA A 66 1.89 5.44 -12.06
N ILE A 67 1.77 4.41 -11.23
CA ILE A 67 0.51 4.09 -10.53
C ILE A 67 0.13 5.20 -9.56
N SER A 68 1.11 5.80 -8.87
CA SER A 68 0.86 6.92 -7.97
C SER A 68 0.25 8.11 -8.70
N ARG A 69 0.80 8.47 -9.87
CA ARG A 69 0.25 9.55 -10.71
C ARG A 69 -1.14 9.23 -11.23
N ASP A 70 -1.35 8.00 -11.71
CA ASP A 70 -2.63 7.60 -12.31
C ASP A 70 -3.77 7.58 -11.28
N LEU A 71 -3.47 7.19 -10.03
CA LEU A 71 -4.47 7.09 -8.96
C LEU A 71 -4.58 8.36 -8.10
N GLY A 72 -3.65 9.30 -8.24
CA GLY A 72 -3.58 10.47 -7.35
C GLY A 72 -3.26 10.13 -5.90
N LEU A 73 -2.63 8.98 -5.66
CA LEU A 73 -2.22 8.47 -4.35
C LEU A 73 -0.71 8.25 -4.33
N SER A 74 -0.09 8.25 -3.15
CA SER A 74 1.28 7.76 -3.01
C SER A 74 1.26 6.26 -2.72
N VAL A 75 1.85 5.45 -3.59
CA VAL A 75 2.03 4.01 -3.35
C VAL A 75 3.47 3.61 -3.65
N GLY A 76 4.05 2.80 -2.77
CA GLY A 76 5.46 2.41 -2.85
C GLY A 76 5.75 1.09 -2.16
N ARG A 77 7.04 0.73 -2.11
CA ARG A 77 7.54 -0.43 -1.40
C ARG A 77 8.48 0.03 -0.30
N THR A 78 8.38 -0.56 0.87
CA THR A 78 9.31 -0.34 1.98
C THR A 78 9.64 -1.66 2.67
N SER A 79 10.69 -1.70 3.49
CA SER A 79 11.03 -2.85 4.31
C SER A 79 12.02 -2.49 5.43
N LEU A 80 12.13 -3.37 6.44
CA LEU A 80 13.19 -3.25 7.47
C LEU A 80 14.60 -3.51 6.90
N ARG A 81 14.70 -4.17 5.75
CA ARG A 81 15.94 -4.46 5.03
C ARG A 81 15.79 -4.05 3.57
N VAL A 82 16.05 -2.79 3.29
CA VAL A 82 15.88 -2.22 1.94
C VAL A 82 17.01 -2.63 1.02
N ARG A 83 16.68 -2.87 -0.25
CA ARG A 83 17.66 -3.06 -1.34
C ARG A 83 17.90 -1.77 -2.13
N ASN A 84 16.88 -0.94 -2.21
CA ASN A 84 16.93 0.40 -2.78
C ASN A 84 16.89 1.41 -1.61
N PRO A 85 17.90 2.28 -1.44
CA PRO A 85 17.89 3.31 -0.40
C PRO A 85 16.65 4.21 -0.42
N TYR A 86 16.02 4.44 -1.57
CA TYR A 86 14.80 5.24 -1.68
C TYR A 86 13.55 4.59 -1.05
N ASN A 87 13.62 3.31 -0.69
CA ASN A 87 12.53 2.59 -0.03
C ASN A 87 12.66 2.61 1.50
N GLN A 88 13.48 3.51 2.05
CA GLN A 88 13.70 3.58 3.50
C GLN A 88 12.39 3.96 4.21
N PRO A 89 11.96 3.17 5.20
CA PRO A 89 10.70 3.47 5.89
C PRO A 89 10.82 4.75 6.70
N ASP A 90 9.74 5.52 6.72
CA ASP A 90 9.57 6.55 7.73
C ASP A 90 9.28 5.95 9.13
N ALA A 91 9.07 6.81 10.13
CA ALA A 91 8.82 6.36 11.51
C ALA A 91 7.51 5.55 11.65
N TRP A 92 6.47 5.91 10.90
CA TRP A 92 5.17 5.26 10.96
C TRP A 92 5.21 3.91 10.25
N GLU A 93 5.77 3.85 9.04
CA GLU A 93 5.97 2.62 8.29
C GLU A 93 6.85 1.64 9.06
N LYS A 94 7.93 2.13 9.68
CA LYS A 94 8.83 1.29 10.49
C LYS A 94 8.10 0.67 11.69
N ALA A 95 7.24 1.42 12.37
CA ALA A 95 6.45 0.89 13.48
C ALA A 95 5.50 -0.22 13.01
N GLY A 96 4.80 -0.01 11.89
CA GLY A 96 3.95 -1.04 11.28
C GLY A 96 4.72 -2.30 10.87
N LEU A 97 5.90 -2.12 10.23
CA LEU A 97 6.77 -3.23 9.84
C LEU A 97 7.30 -4.03 11.04
N LEU A 98 7.62 -3.38 12.15
CA LEU A 98 8.04 -4.06 13.39
C LEU A 98 6.90 -4.85 14.03
N SER A 99 5.69 -4.27 14.07
CA SER A 99 4.49 -4.98 14.53
C SER A 99 4.18 -6.21 13.66
N LEU A 100 4.25 -6.06 12.33
CA LEU A 100 4.10 -7.17 11.39
C LEU A 100 5.16 -8.26 11.63
N GLN A 101 6.43 -7.88 11.80
CA GLN A 101 7.51 -8.84 12.08
C GLN A 101 7.27 -9.60 13.38
N GLN A 102 6.79 -8.93 14.43
CA GLN A 102 6.46 -9.57 15.70
C GLN A 102 5.36 -10.63 15.52
N ARG A 103 4.23 -10.25 14.90
CA ARG A 103 3.09 -11.16 14.64
C ARG A 103 3.50 -12.40 13.85
N LEU A 104 4.30 -12.21 12.79
CA LEU A 104 4.85 -13.32 12.01
C LEU A 104 5.80 -14.21 12.82
N THR A 105 6.56 -13.65 13.76
CA THR A 105 7.46 -14.41 14.65
C THR A 105 6.67 -15.21 15.70
N GLU A 106 5.52 -14.69 16.13
CA GLU A 106 4.58 -15.38 17.02
C GLU A 106 3.78 -16.49 16.31
N GLY A 107 3.96 -16.66 14.99
CA GLY A 107 3.36 -17.72 14.20
C GLY A 107 1.97 -17.40 13.67
N GLU A 108 1.56 -16.13 13.68
CA GLU A 108 0.32 -15.71 13.01
C GLU A 108 0.44 -15.94 11.49
N ASP A 109 -0.62 -16.49 10.89
CA ASP A 109 -0.64 -16.74 9.45
C ASP A 109 -0.60 -15.42 8.69
N ALA A 110 0.37 -15.27 7.79
CA ALA A 110 0.52 -14.09 6.94
C ALA A 110 -0.72 -13.80 6.08
N ALA A 111 -1.55 -14.80 5.78
CA ALA A 111 -2.82 -14.61 5.07
C ALA A 111 -3.94 -14.05 5.98
N ALA A 112 -3.76 -14.12 7.30
CA ALA A 112 -4.70 -13.61 8.30
C ALA A 112 -4.32 -12.21 8.85
N ILE A 113 -3.14 -11.70 8.46
CA ILE A 113 -2.63 -10.36 8.81
C ILE A 113 -3.13 -9.31 7.82
#